data_AF-C0NH39-F1
#
_entry.id   AF-C0NH39-F1
#
_cell.length_a   1.000
_cell.length_b   1.000
_cell.length_c   1.000
_cell.angle_alpha   90.00
_cell.angle_beta   90.00
_cell.angle_gamma   90.00
#
_symmetry.space_group_name_H-M   'P 1'
#
loop_
_entity.id
_entity.type
_entity.pdbx_description
1 polymer ?
#
loop_
_entity_poly.entity_id
_entity_poly.type
_entity_poly.pdbx_seq_one_letter_code
_entity_poly.pdbx_strand_id
1 'polypeptide(L)'
;MKFSSVLAGAVLAGSAFADLNPIVIKGSKFFVEATGDEFFFKGVAYQEDISSNGTTSKNSHYKDPLANSDNCKRDIPFLKELGTNVIRVYAIDPEADHKDCMQMLQDAGIYVVADLSEPNTSINRDDPKWDVELYARYMAVVDVLAPWSNTLGFFAGNEVSNQQSNTNASAFVKAAVRDTKSYIKQKGYRPMGVGYATNDDADIRDDMADYFNCKSRDESIDFWGYNIYSWCGDSSYKESGYDKVVAEFSTYSVPVFFAEYGCNEVRPRIFTEVKALYGPQMTPVVSGGIVYMYFQEENNYGLVNVNGDNVKPRVDYNNLKKQISGVNPKGVSMNDYKVENLQLRKCPATGSAWQSSATLPPVPNKQLCQCMVNSLSCVAKSSVDDEDLGKYFGTVCGLGKGVCDGIASKPEDGVYGAYSMCDPRDQLSFAFNTYFLQQNGASDACDFKGAAELQDSKKPTGTCADLLKQAGTDGKGTVTSAPNTGPSSTTSSAAISTTIPAFNMGLLSVGAYVVCGVLAGFGIVLL
;
A
#
# COMPACT_ATOMS: atom_id res chain seq x y z
N MET A 1 -59.93 -33.31 25.30
CA MET A 1 -59.01 -32.36 25.95
C MET A 1 -58.19 -31.70 24.85
N LYS A 2 -58.39 -30.40 24.58
CA LYS A 2 -57.63 -29.67 23.55
C LYS A 2 -56.41 -29.06 24.23
N PHE A 3 -55.24 -29.61 23.95
CA PHE A 3 -53.96 -29.11 24.47
C PHE A 3 -53.57 -27.83 23.74
N SER A 4 -53.33 -26.77 24.52
CA SER A 4 -52.84 -25.48 24.07
C SER A 4 -51.42 -25.59 23.53
N SER A 5 -51.21 -25.22 22.27
CA SER A 5 -49.91 -25.12 21.64
C SER A 5 -49.15 -23.91 22.19
N VAL A 6 -48.14 -24.14 23.01
CA VAL A 6 -47.17 -23.11 23.41
C VAL A 6 -46.24 -22.88 22.23
N LEU A 7 -46.39 -21.72 21.59
CA LEU A 7 -45.52 -21.24 20.52
C LEU A 7 -44.17 -20.83 21.14
N ALA A 8 -43.21 -21.76 21.21
CA ALA A 8 -41.84 -21.43 21.55
C ALA A 8 -41.20 -20.73 20.35
N GLY A 9 -41.12 -19.40 20.40
CA GLY A 9 -40.38 -18.61 19.43
C GLY A 9 -38.89 -18.90 19.55
N ALA A 10 -38.36 -19.73 18.65
CA ALA A 10 -36.92 -19.86 18.46
C ALA A 10 -36.41 -18.55 17.86
N VAL A 11 -35.79 -17.71 18.70
CA VAL A 11 -34.97 -16.60 18.22
C VAL A 11 -33.77 -17.24 17.52
N LEU A 12 -33.83 -17.30 16.19
CA LEU A 12 -32.66 -17.47 15.35
C LEU A 12 -31.78 -16.24 15.58
N ALA A 13 -30.89 -16.32 16.57
CA ALA A 13 -29.74 -15.43 16.63
C ALA A 13 -28.95 -15.72 15.35
N GLY A 14 -29.12 -14.88 14.34
CA GLY A 14 -28.21 -14.86 13.21
C GLY A 14 -26.82 -14.70 13.81
N SER A 15 -25.96 -15.69 13.64
CA SER A 15 -24.55 -15.54 13.90
C SER A 15 -24.07 -14.47 12.93
N ALA A 16 -24.07 -13.22 13.38
CA ALA A 16 -23.23 -12.20 12.78
C ALA A 16 -21.83 -12.82 12.80
N PHE A 17 -21.29 -13.11 11.62
CA PHE A 17 -19.87 -13.44 11.54
C PHE A 17 -19.17 -12.22 12.12
N ALA A 18 -18.47 -12.42 13.25
CA ALA A 18 -17.63 -11.37 13.79
C ALA A 18 -16.60 -11.00 12.73
N ASP A 19 -16.33 -9.71 12.56
CA ASP A 19 -15.31 -9.25 11.65
C ASP A 19 -13.99 -9.98 11.91
N LEU A 20 -13.24 -10.27 10.85
CA LEU A 20 -11.96 -10.95 10.98
C LEU A 20 -11.02 -10.06 11.82
N ASN A 21 -10.39 -10.61 12.85
CA ASN A 21 -9.54 -9.80 13.72
C ASN A 21 -8.37 -9.22 12.91
N PRO A 22 -8.04 -7.93 13.03
CA PRO A 22 -6.90 -7.34 12.34
C PRO A 22 -5.59 -8.10 12.62
N ILE A 23 -4.67 -8.06 11.65
CA ILE A 23 -3.29 -8.47 11.87
C ILE A 23 -2.50 -7.26 12.34
N VAL A 24 -1.75 -7.41 13.43
CA VAL A 24 -0.90 -6.37 14.02
C VAL A 24 0.57 -6.77 13.94
N ILE A 25 1.45 -5.77 13.88
CA ILE A 25 2.90 -5.96 13.84
C ILE A 25 3.49 -5.71 15.21
N LYS A 26 4.30 -6.65 15.70
CA LYS A 26 5.13 -6.47 16.89
C LYS A 26 6.52 -6.98 16.57
N GLY A 27 7.52 -6.10 16.64
CA GLY A 27 8.90 -6.44 16.26
C GLY A 27 8.98 -6.96 14.82
N SER A 28 9.65 -8.10 14.63
CA SER A 28 9.80 -8.74 13.32
C SER A 28 8.71 -9.76 12.99
N LYS A 29 7.54 -9.70 13.66
CA LYS A 29 6.46 -10.68 13.51
C LYS A 29 5.08 -10.05 13.36
N PHE A 30 4.19 -10.77 12.68
CA PHE A 30 2.77 -10.48 12.59
C PHE A 30 1.98 -11.33 13.58
N PHE A 31 0.89 -10.78 14.12
CA PHE A 31 0.01 -11.48 15.06
C PHE A 31 -1.45 -11.19 14.77
N VAL A 32 -2.32 -12.18 15.01
CA VAL A 32 -3.77 -11.95 15.06
C VAL A 32 -4.10 -11.17 16.33
N GLU A 33 -4.68 -9.98 16.23
CA GLU A 33 -4.84 -9.05 17.35
C GLU A 33 -5.55 -9.68 18.56
N ALA A 34 -6.67 -10.38 18.33
CA ALA A 34 -7.50 -10.91 19.41
C ALA A 34 -6.95 -12.17 20.08
N THR A 35 -6.30 -13.07 19.34
CA THR A 35 -5.79 -14.34 19.91
C THR A 35 -4.32 -14.23 20.31
N GLY A 36 -3.57 -13.33 19.68
CA GLY A 36 -2.13 -13.21 19.82
C GLY A 36 -1.35 -14.34 19.14
N ASP A 37 -1.97 -15.14 18.27
CA ASP A 37 -1.25 -16.15 17.50
C ASP A 37 -0.37 -15.47 16.44
N GLU A 38 0.89 -15.92 16.30
CA GLU A 38 1.75 -15.48 15.21
C GLU A 38 1.15 -15.86 13.85
N PHE A 39 1.07 -14.87 12.96
CA PHE A 39 0.46 -15.00 11.65
C PHE A 39 1.52 -15.22 10.57
N PHE A 40 1.44 -16.35 9.89
CA PHE A 40 2.26 -16.66 8.72
C PHE A 40 1.44 -16.51 7.44
N PHE A 41 1.98 -15.80 6.47
CA PHE A 41 1.39 -15.61 5.17
C PHE A 41 1.38 -16.94 4.42
N LYS A 42 0.18 -17.43 4.09
CA LYS A 42 -0.10 -18.47 3.08
C LYS A 42 -0.86 -17.77 1.97
N GLY A 43 -0.13 -17.02 1.16
CA GLY A 43 -0.71 -16.06 0.24
C GLY A 43 -0.79 -16.52 -1.21
N VAL A 44 -1.65 -15.88 -1.99
CA VAL A 44 -1.70 -15.98 -3.45
C VAL A 44 -1.82 -14.59 -4.07
N ALA A 45 -0.99 -14.30 -5.08
CA ALA A 45 -1.11 -13.09 -5.88
C ALA A 45 -2.39 -13.17 -6.73
N TYR A 46 -3.29 -12.21 -6.56
CA TYR A 46 -4.66 -12.22 -7.10
C TYR A 46 -4.90 -10.92 -7.88
N GLN A 47 -4.54 -10.94 -9.15
CA GLN A 47 -4.65 -9.83 -10.07
C GLN A 47 -4.85 -10.37 -11.48
N GLU A 48 -5.96 -9.99 -12.11
CA GLU A 48 -6.24 -10.34 -13.51
C GLU A 48 -5.52 -9.37 -14.45
N ASP A 49 -5.08 -9.86 -15.62
CA ASP A 49 -4.68 -9.00 -16.73
C ASP A 49 -5.91 -8.29 -17.37
N ILE A 50 -5.66 -7.18 -18.06
CA ILE A 50 -6.65 -6.36 -18.78
C ILE A 50 -7.37 -7.20 -19.84
N SER A 51 -6.67 -8.13 -20.50
CA SER A 51 -7.21 -8.97 -21.58
C SER A 51 -8.03 -10.17 -21.13
N SER A 52 -8.18 -10.40 -19.82
CA SER A 52 -8.81 -11.64 -19.32
C SER A 52 -10.31 -11.71 -19.65
N ASN A 53 -10.68 -12.82 -20.32
CA ASN A 53 -11.99 -13.10 -20.92
C ASN A 53 -13.17 -12.88 -19.96
N GLY A 54 -14.00 -11.87 -20.23
CA GLY A 54 -15.39 -11.85 -19.76
C GLY A 54 -15.80 -10.71 -18.83
N THR A 55 -14.99 -9.68 -18.61
CA THR A 55 -15.46 -8.48 -17.89
C THR A 55 -14.87 -7.20 -18.46
N THR A 56 -15.72 -6.21 -18.73
CA THR A 56 -15.29 -4.85 -19.10
C THR A 56 -14.77 -4.14 -17.85
N SER A 57 -13.47 -3.88 -17.76
CA SER A 57 -12.95 -2.88 -16.82
C SER A 57 -13.41 -1.49 -17.27
N LYS A 58 -13.78 -0.61 -16.33
CA LYS A 58 -13.94 0.82 -16.65
C LYS A 58 -12.59 1.47 -16.97
N ASN A 59 -11.50 0.89 -16.45
CA ASN A 59 -10.13 1.36 -16.67
C ASN A 59 -9.50 0.56 -17.81
N SER A 60 -8.90 1.27 -18.77
CA SER A 60 -8.19 0.66 -19.90
C SER A 60 -6.80 0.10 -19.55
N HIS A 61 -6.32 0.30 -18.31
CA HIS A 61 -4.92 0.08 -17.93
C HIS A 61 -4.71 -0.98 -16.84
N TYR A 62 -5.76 -1.35 -16.11
CA TYR A 62 -5.73 -2.44 -15.15
C TYR A 62 -7.15 -2.91 -14.87
N LYS A 63 -7.26 -4.09 -14.26
CA LYS A 63 -8.52 -4.65 -13.79
C LYS A 63 -8.47 -4.80 -12.28
N ASP A 64 -9.31 -4.11 -11.53
CA ASP A 64 -9.40 -4.35 -10.08
C ASP A 64 -10.20 -5.64 -9.82
N PRO A 65 -9.57 -6.71 -9.31
CA PRO A 65 -10.25 -7.98 -9.09
C PRO A 65 -11.19 -7.95 -7.88
N LEU A 66 -11.06 -6.96 -6.98
CA LEU A 66 -11.93 -6.79 -5.81
C LEU A 66 -13.22 -6.04 -6.15
N ALA A 67 -13.28 -5.39 -7.31
CA ALA A 67 -14.46 -4.66 -7.79
C ALA A 67 -15.52 -5.57 -8.46
N ASN A 68 -15.26 -6.87 -8.59
CA ASN A 68 -16.18 -7.82 -9.23
C ASN A 68 -16.61 -8.93 -8.26
N SER A 69 -17.80 -8.74 -7.68
CA SER A 69 -18.45 -9.66 -6.75
C SER A 69 -18.60 -11.09 -7.28
N ASP A 70 -18.99 -11.25 -8.56
CA ASP A 70 -19.19 -12.57 -9.17
C ASP A 70 -17.86 -13.33 -9.34
N ASN A 71 -16.79 -12.64 -9.75
CA ASN A 71 -15.46 -13.22 -9.82
C ASN A 71 -14.97 -13.65 -8.43
N CYS A 72 -15.11 -12.81 -7.41
CA CYS A 72 -14.73 -13.16 -6.05
C CYS A 72 -15.51 -14.38 -5.53
N LYS A 73 -16.83 -14.42 -5.76
CA LYS A 73 -17.68 -15.55 -5.39
C LYS A 73 -17.25 -16.85 -6.06
N ARG A 74 -16.83 -16.78 -7.32
CA ARG A 74 -16.29 -17.91 -8.10
C ARG A 74 -14.93 -18.38 -7.56
N ASP A 75 -14.04 -17.45 -7.25
CA ASP A 75 -12.61 -17.76 -7.00
C ASP A 75 -12.29 -18.09 -5.54
N ILE A 76 -12.99 -17.47 -4.58
CA ILE A 76 -12.77 -17.65 -3.14
C ILE A 76 -12.84 -19.13 -2.70
N PRO A 77 -13.78 -19.96 -3.18
CA PRO A 77 -13.77 -21.39 -2.87
C PRO A 77 -12.45 -22.09 -3.21
N PHE A 78 -11.82 -21.75 -4.34
CA PHE A 78 -10.53 -22.32 -4.74
C PHE A 78 -9.37 -21.81 -3.88
N LEU A 79 -9.41 -20.54 -3.47
CA LEU A 79 -8.43 -19.98 -2.52
C LEU A 79 -8.55 -20.66 -1.15
N LYS A 80 -9.76 -20.89 -0.66
CA LYS A 80 -10.00 -21.62 0.60
C LYS A 80 -9.49 -23.06 0.53
N GLU A 81 -9.66 -23.74 -0.60
CA GLU A 81 -9.13 -25.08 -0.82
C GLU A 81 -7.60 -25.16 -0.80
N LEU A 82 -6.91 -24.07 -1.13
CA LEU A 82 -5.45 -23.93 -0.99
C LEU A 82 -5.04 -23.58 0.45
N GLY A 83 -5.99 -23.34 1.36
CA GLY A 83 -5.69 -22.82 2.69
C GLY A 83 -5.11 -21.41 2.65
N THR A 84 -5.42 -20.64 1.60
CA THR A 84 -4.99 -19.25 1.45
C THR A 84 -5.57 -18.41 2.57
N ASN A 85 -4.73 -17.62 3.23
CA ASN A 85 -5.15 -16.65 4.27
C ASN A 85 -4.83 -15.20 3.89
N VAL A 86 -4.09 -14.96 2.81
CA VAL A 86 -3.79 -13.62 2.29
C VAL A 86 -3.91 -13.63 0.77
N ILE A 87 -4.46 -12.58 0.18
CA ILE A 87 -4.27 -12.26 -1.22
C ILE A 87 -3.46 -10.96 -1.37
N ARG A 88 -2.60 -10.91 -2.40
CA ARG A 88 -1.97 -9.66 -2.84
C ARG A 88 -2.68 -9.14 -4.07
N VAL A 89 -3.06 -7.87 -4.07
CA VAL A 89 -3.70 -7.19 -5.22
C VAL A 89 -2.82 -6.01 -5.64
N TYR A 90 -2.53 -5.89 -6.94
CA TYR A 90 -1.50 -4.97 -7.44
C TYR A 90 -2.07 -3.63 -7.90
N ALA A 91 -3.37 -3.55 -8.19
CA ALA A 91 -4.03 -2.32 -8.56
C ALA A 91 -5.49 -2.32 -8.08
N ILE A 92 -5.81 -1.35 -7.22
CA ILE A 92 -7.15 -1.10 -6.70
C ILE A 92 -7.72 0.15 -7.36
N ASP A 93 -8.94 0.08 -7.90
CA ASP A 93 -9.70 1.24 -8.36
C ASP A 93 -10.44 1.85 -7.16
N PRO A 94 -10.00 3.00 -6.63
CA PRO A 94 -10.61 3.59 -5.44
C PRO A 94 -12.04 4.12 -5.69
N GLU A 95 -12.48 4.25 -6.94
CA GLU A 95 -13.83 4.70 -7.30
C GLU A 95 -14.83 3.52 -7.49
N ALA A 96 -14.35 2.28 -7.40
CA ALA A 96 -15.18 1.09 -7.49
C ALA A 96 -15.78 0.69 -6.13
N ASP A 97 -16.81 -0.15 -6.16
CA ASP A 97 -17.40 -0.75 -4.96
C ASP A 97 -16.78 -2.13 -4.71
N HIS A 98 -16.04 -2.26 -3.61
CA HIS A 98 -15.41 -3.53 -3.20
C HIS A 98 -16.19 -4.29 -2.13
N LYS A 99 -17.35 -3.78 -1.70
CA LYS A 99 -18.02 -4.22 -0.47
C LYS A 99 -18.31 -5.71 -0.45
N ASP A 100 -18.91 -6.23 -1.51
CA ASP A 100 -19.28 -7.64 -1.56
C ASP A 100 -18.05 -8.55 -1.57
N CYS A 101 -17.02 -8.21 -2.36
CA CYS A 101 -15.81 -9.03 -2.43
C CYS A 101 -15.04 -9.00 -1.10
N MET A 102 -14.87 -7.82 -0.50
CA MET A 102 -14.19 -7.67 0.79
C MET A 102 -14.92 -8.43 1.90
N GLN A 103 -16.27 -8.39 1.93
CA GLN A 103 -17.06 -9.20 2.85
C GLN A 103 -16.88 -10.70 2.61
N MET A 104 -16.91 -11.17 1.37
CA MET A 104 -16.72 -12.60 1.07
C MET A 104 -15.31 -13.08 1.44
N LEU A 105 -14.28 -12.25 1.24
CA LEU A 105 -12.91 -12.54 1.69
C LEU A 105 -12.85 -12.61 3.21
N GLN A 106 -13.50 -11.67 3.91
CA GLN A 106 -13.59 -11.66 5.36
C GLN A 106 -14.29 -12.92 5.90
N ASP A 107 -15.43 -13.30 5.33
CA ASP A 107 -16.18 -14.52 5.67
C ASP A 107 -15.37 -15.80 5.36
N ALA A 108 -14.42 -15.71 4.42
CA ALA A 108 -13.49 -16.77 4.08
C ALA A 108 -12.24 -16.81 4.99
N GLY A 109 -12.02 -15.80 5.84
CA GLY A 109 -10.82 -15.66 6.66
C GLY A 109 -9.57 -15.24 5.86
N ILE A 110 -9.76 -14.51 4.76
CA ILE A 110 -8.70 -14.08 3.85
C ILE A 110 -8.46 -12.57 4.02
N TYR A 111 -7.21 -12.22 4.32
CA TYR A 111 -6.73 -10.84 4.38
C TYR A 111 -6.24 -10.34 3.03
N VAL A 112 -6.18 -9.02 2.88
CA VAL A 112 -5.70 -8.33 1.67
C VAL A 112 -4.45 -7.52 1.99
N VAL A 113 -3.39 -7.73 1.22
CA VAL A 113 -2.29 -6.76 1.07
C VAL A 113 -2.43 -6.12 -0.30
N ALA A 114 -2.53 -4.80 -0.35
CA ALA A 114 -2.74 -4.08 -1.60
C ALA A 114 -1.56 -3.18 -1.95
N ASP A 115 -1.13 -3.20 -3.19
CA ASP A 115 -0.23 -2.18 -3.71
C ASP A 115 -1.02 -0.87 -3.89
N LEU A 116 -0.40 0.27 -3.54
CA LEU A 116 -1.06 1.59 -3.60
C LEU A 116 -1.05 2.19 -5.01
N SER A 117 -0.06 1.79 -5.81
CA SER A 117 0.12 2.21 -7.19
C SER A 117 -0.84 1.52 -8.16
N GLU A 118 -0.90 2.04 -9.38
CA GLU A 118 -1.33 1.30 -10.56
C GLU A 118 -0.39 1.62 -11.74
N PRO A 119 -0.45 0.87 -12.86
CA PRO A 119 0.51 1.01 -13.96
C PRO A 119 0.79 2.44 -14.45
N ASN A 120 -0.21 3.32 -14.56
CA ASN A 120 -0.03 4.68 -15.05
C ASN A 120 0.36 5.69 -13.96
N THR A 121 -0.21 5.55 -12.77
CA THR A 121 0.03 6.41 -11.60
C THR A 121 0.87 5.64 -10.58
N SER A 122 2.17 5.54 -10.87
CA SER A 122 3.19 4.91 -10.04
C SER A 122 4.49 5.73 -10.04
N ILE A 123 5.37 5.46 -9.07
CA ILE A 123 6.70 6.06 -9.05
C ILE A 123 7.51 5.45 -10.19
N ASN A 124 7.79 6.23 -11.23
CA ASN A 124 8.61 5.81 -12.35
C ASN A 124 10.09 5.79 -11.95
N ARG A 125 10.76 4.66 -12.12
CA ARG A 125 12.19 4.51 -11.79
C ARG A 125 13.11 5.40 -12.61
N ASP A 126 12.73 5.73 -13.85
CA ASP A 126 13.54 6.50 -14.79
C ASP A 126 13.41 8.02 -14.59
N ASP A 127 12.27 8.45 -14.02
CA ASP A 127 12.00 9.85 -13.65
C ASP A 127 11.18 9.88 -12.35
N PRO A 128 11.82 9.56 -11.21
CA PRO A 128 11.09 9.32 -9.98
C PRO A 128 10.65 10.63 -9.33
N LYS A 129 9.37 10.64 -8.93
CA LYS A 129 8.74 11.74 -8.19
C LYS A 129 7.80 11.20 -7.12
N TRP A 130 7.49 12.04 -6.15
CA TRP A 130 6.42 11.85 -5.18
C TRP A 130 5.67 13.17 -5.09
N ASP A 131 4.56 13.25 -5.83
CA ASP A 131 3.84 14.49 -6.11
C ASP A 131 2.38 14.42 -5.66
N VAL A 132 1.63 15.50 -5.90
CA VAL A 132 0.23 15.62 -5.48
C VAL A 132 -0.70 14.61 -6.16
N GLU A 133 -0.37 14.15 -7.37
CA GLU A 133 -1.10 13.12 -8.10
C GLU A 133 -0.91 11.74 -7.44
N LEU A 134 0.35 11.32 -7.27
CA LEU A 134 0.69 10.04 -6.64
C LEU A 134 0.19 9.98 -5.19
N TYR A 135 0.33 11.07 -4.43
CA TYR A 135 -0.21 11.15 -3.08
C TYR A 135 -1.72 10.96 -3.07
N ALA A 136 -2.47 11.70 -3.90
CA ALA A 136 -3.92 11.59 -3.96
C ALA A 136 -4.37 10.16 -4.31
N ARG A 137 -3.70 9.52 -5.28
CA ARG A 137 -3.95 8.12 -5.65
C ARG A 137 -3.76 7.18 -4.46
N TYR A 138 -2.62 7.25 -3.79
CA TYR A 138 -2.29 6.32 -2.71
C TYR A 138 -3.24 6.50 -1.53
N MET A 139 -3.56 7.74 -1.17
CA MET A 139 -4.50 8.01 -0.07
C MET A 139 -5.92 7.53 -0.39
N ALA A 140 -6.35 7.59 -1.66
CA ALA A 140 -7.66 7.08 -2.08
C ALA A 140 -7.75 5.54 -1.92
N VAL A 141 -6.69 4.82 -2.28
CA VAL A 141 -6.61 3.36 -2.04
C VAL A 141 -6.62 3.04 -0.55
N VAL A 142 -5.93 3.83 0.27
CA VAL A 142 -6.01 3.70 1.74
C VAL A 142 -7.44 3.94 2.24
N ASP A 143 -8.08 5.04 1.83
CA ASP A 143 -9.41 5.42 2.31
C ASP A 143 -10.48 4.37 2.00
N VAL A 144 -10.41 3.72 0.82
CA VAL A 144 -11.40 2.69 0.43
C VAL A 144 -11.19 1.34 1.14
N LEU A 145 -9.93 0.98 1.45
CA LEU A 145 -9.60 -0.30 2.08
C LEU A 145 -9.49 -0.23 3.62
N ALA A 146 -9.24 0.94 4.19
CA ALA A 146 -9.07 1.13 5.65
C ALA A 146 -10.26 0.67 6.51
N PRO A 147 -11.53 0.82 6.09
CA PRO A 147 -12.68 0.38 6.90
C PRO A 147 -12.75 -1.13 7.12
N TRP A 148 -12.08 -1.93 6.28
CA TRP A 148 -12.15 -3.39 6.33
C TRP A 148 -11.11 -3.97 7.28
N SER A 149 -11.53 -4.80 8.23
CA SER A 149 -10.62 -5.39 9.23
C SER A 149 -9.65 -6.40 8.62
N ASN A 150 -10.02 -7.00 7.48
CA ASN A 150 -9.18 -7.91 6.72
C ASN A 150 -8.17 -7.20 5.78
N THR A 151 -8.10 -5.87 5.74
CA THR A 151 -6.98 -5.16 5.07
C THR A 151 -5.72 -5.24 5.96
N LEU A 152 -4.77 -6.09 5.61
CA LEU A 152 -3.55 -6.29 6.41
C LEU A 152 -2.59 -5.10 6.32
N GLY A 153 -2.40 -4.56 5.13
CA GLY A 153 -1.47 -3.47 4.89
C GLY A 153 -1.27 -3.17 3.41
N PHE A 154 -0.29 -2.33 3.13
CA PHE A 154 -0.09 -1.75 1.80
C PHE A 154 1.37 -1.80 1.35
N PHE A 155 1.61 -2.00 0.05
CA PHE A 155 2.90 -1.74 -0.56
C PHE A 155 2.92 -0.34 -1.18
N ALA A 156 3.88 0.49 -0.76
CA ALA A 156 4.11 1.83 -1.33
C ALA A 156 5.00 1.83 -2.58
N GLY A 157 5.49 0.66 -2.99
CA GLY A 157 6.25 0.46 -4.21
C GLY A 157 6.54 -1.03 -4.43
N ASN A 158 6.65 -1.41 -5.69
CA ASN A 158 6.95 -2.77 -6.13
C ASN A 158 8.07 -2.75 -7.16
N GLU A 159 9.24 -3.26 -6.79
CA GLU A 159 10.45 -3.37 -7.64
C GLU A 159 10.86 -2.07 -8.34
N VAL A 160 10.55 -0.92 -7.75
CA VAL A 160 10.78 0.40 -8.35
C VAL A 160 12.26 0.59 -8.73
N SER A 161 13.18 0.49 -7.78
CA SER A 161 14.61 0.45 -8.08
C SER A 161 15.03 -0.99 -8.32
N ASN A 162 15.63 -1.25 -9.47
CA ASN A 162 16.05 -2.59 -9.89
C ASN A 162 17.48 -2.64 -10.43
N GLN A 163 18.21 -1.53 -10.43
CA GLN A 163 19.62 -1.48 -10.81
C GLN A 163 20.30 -0.26 -10.19
N GLN A 164 21.64 -0.25 -10.13
CA GLN A 164 22.40 0.84 -9.51
C GLN A 164 22.03 2.23 -10.02
N SER A 165 21.73 2.36 -11.32
CA SER A 165 21.46 3.64 -11.98
C SER A 165 20.10 4.27 -11.67
N ASN A 166 19.20 3.58 -10.95
CA ASN A 166 17.88 4.10 -10.59
C ASN A 166 17.56 3.95 -9.09
N THR A 167 18.59 3.79 -8.26
CA THR A 167 18.45 3.74 -6.79
C THR A 167 17.99 5.06 -6.18
N ASN A 168 18.05 6.17 -6.94
CA ASN A 168 17.46 7.47 -6.57
C ASN A 168 15.93 7.40 -6.40
N ALA A 169 15.25 6.48 -7.07
CA ALA A 169 13.81 6.30 -6.94
C ALA A 169 13.38 5.84 -5.53
N SER A 170 14.26 5.12 -4.81
CA SER A 170 13.99 4.65 -3.44
C SER A 170 13.70 5.78 -2.46
N ALA A 171 14.26 6.98 -2.64
CA ALA A 171 13.95 8.14 -1.79
C ALA A 171 12.47 8.56 -1.89
N PHE A 172 11.89 8.47 -3.07
CA PHE A 172 10.48 8.79 -3.30
C PHE A 172 9.56 7.69 -2.77
N VAL A 173 9.94 6.43 -2.94
CA VAL A 173 9.20 5.29 -2.35
C VAL A 173 9.22 5.38 -0.82
N LYS A 174 10.37 5.68 -0.21
CA LYS A 174 10.47 5.83 1.25
C LYS A 174 9.68 7.04 1.77
N ALA A 175 9.60 8.13 1.00
CA ALA A 175 8.68 9.22 1.31
C ALA A 175 7.21 8.81 1.22
N ALA A 176 6.83 8.03 0.20
CA ALA A 176 5.49 7.47 0.09
C ALA A 176 5.13 6.58 1.29
N VAL A 177 6.08 5.76 1.77
CA VAL A 177 5.92 4.99 3.02
C VAL A 177 5.66 5.91 4.21
N ARG A 178 6.55 6.88 4.47
CA ARG A 178 6.42 7.87 5.56
C ARG A 178 5.05 8.55 5.54
N ASP A 179 4.65 9.01 4.36
CA ASP A 179 3.47 9.84 4.19
C ASP A 179 2.17 9.05 4.29
N THR A 180 2.13 7.84 3.73
CA THR A 180 0.99 6.93 3.86
C THR A 180 0.77 6.55 5.33
N LYS A 181 1.84 6.22 6.06
CA LYS A 181 1.76 5.93 7.50
C LYS A 181 1.25 7.12 8.30
N SER A 182 1.78 8.30 8.01
CA SER A 182 1.35 9.55 8.63
C SER A 182 -0.13 9.82 8.37
N TYR A 183 -0.59 9.61 7.14
CA TYR A 183 -1.99 9.78 6.76
C TYR A 183 -2.93 8.79 7.47
N ILE A 184 -2.60 7.50 7.49
CA ILE A 184 -3.36 6.47 8.22
C ILE A 184 -3.58 6.90 9.68
N LYS A 185 -2.52 7.39 10.33
CA LYS A 185 -2.58 7.90 11.71
C LYS A 185 -3.43 9.17 11.83
N GLN A 186 -3.26 10.14 10.93
CA GLN A 186 -4.00 11.41 10.94
C GLN A 186 -5.51 11.21 10.74
N LYS A 187 -5.89 10.24 9.92
CA LYS A 187 -7.29 9.86 9.69
C LYS A 187 -7.92 9.10 10.84
N GLY A 188 -7.11 8.67 11.83
CA GLY A 188 -7.57 7.86 12.94
C GLY A 188 -7.98 6.44 12.52
N TYR A 189 -7.47 5.95 11.39
CA TYR A 189 -7.65 4.56 11.00
C TYR A 189 -6.89 3.63 11.96
N ARG A 190 -7.34 2.38 12.03
CA ARG A 190 -6.59 1.34 12.76
C ARG A 190 -5.18 1.20 12.17
N PRO A 191 -4.21 0.70 12.95
CA PRO A 191 -2.89 0.39 12.41
C PRO A 191 -2.97 -0.57 11.21
N MET A 192 -2.32 -0.18 10.12
CA MET A 192 -2.08 -0.98 8.91
C MET A 192 -0.63 -0.75 8.53
N GLY A 193 0.12 -1.83 8.29
CA GLY A 193 1.52 -1.70 7.90
C GLY A 193 1.66 -1.13 6.49
N VAL A 194 2.68 -0.29 6.27
CA VAL A 194 3.09 0.14 4.93
C VAL A 194 4.51 -0.37 4.66
N GLY A 195 4.66 -1.18 3.62
CA GLY A 195 5.92 -1.80 3.24
C GLY A 195 6.37 -1.48 1.83
N TYR A 196 7.42 -2.19 1.42
CA TYR A 196 7.97 -2.17 0.06
C TYR A 196 8.16 -3.61 -0.41
N ALA A 197 7.81 -3.89 -1.68
CA ALA A 197 8.09 -5.16 -2.34
C ALA A 197 9.33 -5.00 -3.22
N THR A 198 10.43 -5.66 -2.87
CA THR A 198 11.70 -5.59 -3.61
C THR A 198 11.86 -6.76 -4.58
N ASN A 199 12.64 -6.57 -5.63
CA ASN A 199 13.19 -7.65 -6.44
C ASN A 199 14.46 -8.24 -5.81
N ASP A 200 14.92 -9.38 -6.32
CA ASP A 200 16.19 -10.02 -5.93
C ASP A 200 17.36 -9.59 -6.83
N ASP A 201 17.74 -8.31 -6.75
CA ASP A 201 18.92 -7.78 -7.45
C ASP A 201 20.13 -7.68 -6.52
N ALA A 202 21.15 -8.50 -6.78
CA ALA A 202 22.31 -8.63 -5.90
C ALA A 202 23.15 -7.35 -5.76
N ASP A 203 23.11 -6.43 -6.74
CA ASP A 203 23.96 -5.24 -6.76
C ASP A 203 23.43 -4.11 -5.87
N ILE A 204 22.14 -4.15 -5.53
CA ILE A 204 21.47 -3.09 -4.75
C ILE A 204 20.67 -3.61 -3.55
N ARG A 205 20.45 -4.93 -3.44
CA ARG A 205 19.58 -5.53 -2.41
C ARG A 205 19.94 -5.12 -0.99
N ASP A 206 21.22 -5.20 -0.63
CA ASP A 206 21.64 -4.98 0.76
C ASP A 206 21.46 -3.49 1.13
N ASP A 207 21.85 -2.58 0.22
CA ASP A 207 21.59 -1.15 0.38
C ASP A 207 20.08 -0.84 0.42
N MET A 208 19.26 -1.54 -0.36
CA MET A 208 17.81 -1.38 -0.37
C MET A 208 17.19 -1.75 0.98
N ALA A 209 17.54 -2.93 1.52
CA ALA A 209 17.07 -3.39 2.81
C ALA A 209 17.50 -2.43 3.93
N ASP A 210 18.76 -2.01 3.93
CA ASP A 210 19.26 -1.06 4.91
C ASP A 210 18.56 0.31 4.79
N TYR A 211 18.39 0.83 3.57
CA TYR A 211 17.77 2.12 3.35
C TYR A 211 16.33 2.16 3.86
N PHE A 212 15.49 1.18 3.52
CA PHE A 212 14.09 1.19 3.95
C PHE A 212 13.90 0.97 5.45
N ASN A 213 14.92 0.49 6.18
CA ASN A 213 14.90 0.28 7.62
C ASN A 213 15.86 1.20 8.41
N CYS A 214 16.26 2.35 7.86
CA CYS A 214 17.13 3.31 8.56
C CYS A 214 16.43 4.62 8.99
N LYS A 215 17.17 5.44 9.76
CA LYS A 215 16.83 6.81 10.22
C LYS A 215 15.77 6.89 11.31
N SER A 216 14.50 6.59 11.04
CA SER A 216 13.43 6.64 12.05
C SER A 216 12.35 5.60 11.78
N ARG A 217 11.58 5.24 12.80
CA ARG A 217 10.44 4.30 12.67
C ARG A 217 9.29 4.88 11.86
N ASP A 218 9.10 6.20 11.90
CA ASP A 218 8.05 6.87 11.14
C ASP A 218 8.36 6.89 9.64
N GLU A 219 9.64 6.93 9.26
CA GLU A 219 10.09 6.92 7.86
C GLU A 219 10.44 5.53 7.32
N SER A 220 10.69 4.57 8.20
CA SER A 220 10.97 3.19 7.78
C SER A 220 9.69 2.44 7.42
N ILE A 221 9.83 1.44 6.57
CA ILE A 221 8.77 0.45 6.30
C ILE A 221 8.31 -0.24 7.60
N ASP A 222 7.06 -0.71 7.61
CA ASP A 222 6.51 -1.55 8.68
C ASP A 222 6.71 -3.05 8.40
N PHE A 223 6.90 -3.43 7.13
CA PHE A 223 7.27 -4.78 6.72
C PHE A 223 8.04 -4.77 5.40
N TRP A 224 8.82 -5.82 5.17
CA TRP A 224 9.60 -6.05 3.96
C TRP A 224 9.00 -7.18 3.15
N GLY A 225 8.56 -6.86 1.93
CA GLY A 225 8.13 -7.83 0.95
C GLY A 225 9.29 -8.14 0.01
N TYR A 226 9.55 -9.42 -0.23
CA TYR A 226 10.63 -9.83 -1.12
C TYR A 226 10.08 -10.74 -2.23
N ASN A 227 10.23 -10.34 -3.49
CA ASN A 227 9.93 -11.17 -4.64
C ASN A 227 11.13 -12.07 -4.93
N ILE A 228 11.01 -13.37 -4.62
CA ILE A 228 12.12 -14.33 -4.70
C ILE A 228 11.75 -15.56 -5.52
N TYR A 229 12.51 -15.78 -6.59
CA TYR A 229 12.30 -16.86 -7.56
C TYR A 229 13.52 -17.80 -7.67
N SER A 230 14.43 -17.75 -6.70
CA SER A 230 15.68 -18.52 -6.71
C SER A 230 15.53 -20.02 -6.41
N TRP A 231 14.34 -20.48 -6.01
CA TRP A 231 14.04 -21.90 -5.79
C TRP A 231 13.17 -22.46 -6.92
N CYS A 232 13.74 -23.31 -7.78
CA CYS A 232 13.03 -23.94 -8.89
C CYS A 232 13.09 -25.48 -8.78
N GLY A 233 11.96 -26.16 -8.95
CA GLY A 233 11.92 -27.64 -8.95
C GLY A 233 12.21 -28.27 -7.59
N ASP A 234 13.09 -29.27 -7.57
CA ASP A 234 13.55 -29.95 -6.34
C ASP A 234 14.90 -29.37 -5.90
N SER A 235 14.87 -28.16 -5.34
CA SER A 235 16.05 -27.45 -4.84
C SER A 235 16.20 -27.63 -3.31
N SER A 236 17.10 -26.85 -2.70
CA SER A 236 17.36 -26.91 -1.26
C SER A 236 17.59 -25.52 -0.67
N TYR A 237 17.45 -25.43 0.66
CA TYR A 237 17.65 -24.22 1.44
C TYR A 237 18.97 -23.47 1.16
N LYS A 238 20.04 -24.21 0.83
CA LYS A 238 21.35 -23.64 0.51
C LYS A 238 21.52 -23.34 -0.98
N GLU A 239 21.02 -24.24 -1.84
CA GLU A 239 21.16 -24.08 -3.29
C GLU A 239 20.34 -22.90 -3.81
N SER A 240 19.15 -22.68 -3.25
CA SER A 240 18.31 -21.52 -3.57
C SER A 240 18.82 -20.20 -2.96
N GLY A 241 19.77 -20.24 -2.02
CA GLY A 241 20.22 -19.08 -1.27
C GLY A 241 19.25 -18.59 -0.18
N TYR A 242 18.21 -19.37 0.18
CA TYR A 242 17.32 -19.01 1.29
C TYR A 242 18.05 -18.92 2.63
N ASP A 243 19.14 -19.67 2.79
CA ASP A 243 20.05 -19.55 3.92
C ASP A 243 20.68 -18.16 4.06
N LYS A 244 21.02 -17.53 2.94
CA LYS A 244 21.52 -16.15 2.92
C LYS A 244 20.44 -15.15 3.28
N VAL A 245 19.21 -15.35 2.79
CA VAL A 245 18.06 -14.50 3.15
C VAL A 245 17.80 -14.55 4.65
N VAL A 246 17.79 -15.74 5.25
CA VAL A 246 17.62 -15.89 6.71
C VAL A 246 18.75 -15.23 7.48
N ALA A 247 20.00 -15.41 7.03
CA ALA A 247 21.15 -14.78 7.67
C ALA A 247 21.05 -13.25 7.65
N GLU A 248 20.74 -12.67 6.49
CA GLU A 248 20.61 -11.23 6.28
C GLU A 248 19.54 -10.61 7.17
N PHE A 249 18.35 -11.22 7.22
CA PHE A 249 17.20 -10.67 7.92
C PHE A 249 17.07 -11.13 9.39
N SER A 250 18.00 -11.95 9.88
CA SER A 250 17.96 -12.48 11.27
C SER A 250 17.91 -11.39 12.35
N THR A 251 18.50 -10.22 12.09
CA THR A 251 18.50 -9.06 12.99
C THR A 251 17.61 -7.91 12.50
N TYR A 252 16.80 -8.13 11.46
CA TYR A 252 15.92 -7.10 10.92
C TYR A 252 14.81 -6.76 11.90
N SER A 253 14.47 -5.48 12.01
CA SER A 253 13.57 -5.00 13.07
C SER A 253 12.09 -4.98 12.71
N VAL A 254 11.76 -5.37 11.49
CA VAL A 254 10.39 -5.43 10.96
C VAL A 254 10.17 -6.79 10.30
N PRO A 255 8.91 -7.26 10.15
CA PRO A 255 8.65 -8.55 9.55
C PRO A 255 9.11 -8.61 8.10
N VAL A 256 9.61 -9.77 7.69
CA VAL A 256 9.98 -10.10 6.32
C VAL A 256 9.10 -11.23 5.83
N PHE A 257 8.59 -11.17 4.60
CA PHE A 257 7.89 -12.27 3.95
C PHE A 257 8.18 -12.27 2.45
N PHE A 258 7.96 -13.40 1.79
CA PHE A 258 8.07 -13.43 0.34
C PHE A 258 6.81 -12.83 -0.28
N ALA A 259 6.91 -11.61 -0.80
CA ALA A 259 5.80 -10.93 -1.45
C ALA A 259 5.43 -11.58 -2.78
N GLU A 260 6.38 -12.31 -3.36
CA GLU A 260 6.17 -13.27 -4.45
C GLU A 260 7.15 -14.44 -4.33
N TYR A 261 6.69 -15.64 -4.66
CA TYR A 261 7.54 -16.80 -4.91
C TYR A 261 6.89 -17.80 -5.87
N GLY A 262 7.66 -18.82 -6.26
CA GLY A 262 7.18 -19.96 -7.02
C GLY A 262 7.71 -19.98 -8.44
N CYS A 263 9.04 -20.05 -8.60
CA CYS A 263 9.75 -20.13 -9.87
C CYS A 263 9.12 -21.14 -10.83
N ASN A 264 8.94 -20.75 -12.10
CA ASN A 264 8.36 -21.62 -13.13
C ASN A 264 9.35 -22.08 -14.21
N GLU A 265 10.66 -21.94 -14.02
CA GLU A 265 11.70 -22.45 -14.95
C GLU A 265 11.69 -23.98 -15.04
N VAL A 266 11.44 -24.66 -13.92
CA VAL A 266 11.18 -26.10 -13.87
C VAL A 266 9.68 -26.33 -13.77
N ARG A 267 9.10 -27.02 -14.77
CA ARG A 267 7.64 -27.26 -14.85
C ARG A 267 7.28 -28.75 -14.83
N PRO A 268 6.11 -29.12 -14.26
CA PRO A 268 5.20 -28.26 -13.49
C PRO A 268 5.85 -27.79 -12.19
N ARG A 269 5.35 -26.69 -11.61
CA ARG A 269 5.86 -26.23 -10.31
C ARG A 269 5.42 -27.22 -9.23
N ILE A 270 6.38 -27.84 -8.57
CA ILE A 270 6.13 -28.86 -7.53
C ILE A 270 6.16 -28.28 -6.11
N PHE A 271 6.50 -26.99 -5.96
CA PHE A 271 6.42 -26.20 -4.72
C PHE A 271 7.17 -26.81 -3.52
N THR A 272 8.36 -27.39 -3.73
CA THR A 272 9.15 -27.98 -2.63
C THR A 272 9.66 -26.93 -1.66
N GLU A 273 9.80 -25.67 -2.10
CA GLU A 273 10.14 -24.50 -1.29
C GLU A 273 9.13 -24.25 -0.17
N VAL A 274 7.87 -24.64 -0.33
CA VAL A 274 6.83 -24.48 0.71
C VAL A 274 7.25 -25.19 1.99
N LYS A 275 7.80 -26.41 1.88
CA LYS A 275 8.30 -27.13 3.07
C LYS A 275 9.45 -26.40 3.77
N ALA A 276 10.32 -25.74 3.01
CA ALA A 276 11.41 -24.95 3.56
C ALA A 276 10.90 -23.65 4.20
N LEU A 277 10.07 -22.89 3.49
CA LEU A 277 9.52 -21.59 3.87
C LEU A 277 8.73 -21.63 5.19
N TYR A 278 7.96 -22.70 5.42
CA TYR A 278 7.22 -22.91 6.67
C TYR A 278 7.94 -23.87 7.64
N GLY A 279 9.22 -24.14 7.39
CA GLY A 279 10.07 -24.99 8.21
C GLY A 279 10.87 -24.19 9.25
N PRO A 280 11.48 -24.89 10.23
CA PRO A 280 12.15 -24.27 11.38
C PRO A 280 13.39 -23.43 11.04
N GLN A 281 13.92 -23.55 9.82
CA GLN A 281 15.05 -22.73 9.36
C GLN A 281 14.60 -21.35 8.88
N MET A 282 13.34 -21.22 8.43
CA MET A 282 12.80 -20.00 7.83
C MET A 282 11.89 -19.24 8.80
N THR A 283 10.94 -19.92 9.47
CA THR A 283 9.88 -19.29 10.26
C THR A 283 10.34 -18.40 11.43
N PRO A 284 11.56 -18.55 12.01
CA PRO A 284 12.04 -17.56 12.99
C PRO A 284 12.22 -16.16 12.39
N VAL A 285 12.54 -16.06 11.09
CA VAL A 285 12.94 -14.81 10.41
C VAL A 285 11.93 -14.38 9.34
N VAL A 286 11.37 -15.33 8.58
CA VAL A 286 10.48 -15.09 7.43
C VAL A 286 9.06 -15.52 7.77
N SER A 287 8.11 -14.60 7.63
CA SER A 287 6.69 -14.74 7.99
C SER A 287 5.86 -15.46 6.91
N GLY A 288 6.45 -16.39 6.16
CA GLY A 288 5.78 -17.08 5.04
C GLY A 288 5.89 -16.33 3.70
N GLY A 289 4.91 -16.50 2.81
CA GLY A 289 4.95 -15.89 1.49
C GLY A 289 3.68 -16.00 0.67
N ILE A 290 3.72 -15.37 -0.52
CA ILE A 290 2.62 -15.23 -1.47
C ILE A 290 3.01 -15.88 -2.81
N VAL A 291 2.28 -16.89 -3.26
CA VAL A 291 2.56 -17.57 -4.54
C VAL A 291 2.12 -16.68 -5.70
N TYR A 292 3.01 -16.45 -6.66
CA TYR A 292 2.68 -15.81 -7.93
C TYR A 292 2.28 -16.88 -8.97
N MET A 293 1.06 -16.94 -9.51
CA MET A 293 -0.14 -16.12 -9.25
C MET A 293 -1.40 -16.98 -9.49
N TYR A 294 -2.57 -16.48 -9.07
CA TYR A 294 -3.84 -17.21 -9.22
C TYR A 294 -4.19 -17.46 -10.69
N PHE A 295 -4.29 -16.39 -11.49
CA PHE A 295 -4.73 -16.43 -12.87
C PHE A 295 -3.61 -16.88 -13.82
N GLN A 296 -3.94 -17.75 -14.77
CA GLN A 296 -3.03 -18.11 -15.84
C GLN A 296 -2.98 -17.03 -16.91
N GLU A 297 -1.78 -16.47 -17.06
CA GLU A 297 -1.46 -15.47 -18.09
C GLU A 297 -0.34 -15.98 -19.01
N GLU A 298 0.11 -15.15 -19.95
CA GLU A 298 1.17 -15.49 -20.94
C GLU A 298 2.50 -15.88 -20.27
N ASN A 299 2.78 -15.33 -19.09
CA ASN A 299 3.96 -15.62 -18.27
C ASN A 299 4.00 -17.06 -17.70
N ASN A 300 2.90 -17.81 -17.81
CA ASN A 300 2.76 -19.19 -17.34
C ASN A 300 2.93 -19.42 -15.83
N TYR A 301 2.51 -18.48 -15.00
CA TYR A 301 2.51 -18.60 -13.54
C TYR A 301 1.16 -18.97 -12.91
N GLY A 302 0.11 -19.16 -13.71
CA GLY A 302 -1.23 -19.39 -13.17
C GLY A 302 -1.43 -20.71 -12.44
N LEU A 303 -2.13 -20.65 -11.32
CA LEU A 303 -2.67 -21.82 -10.63
C LEU A 303 -3.94 -22.34 -11.31
N VAL A 304 -4.76 -21.46 -11.89
CA VAL A 304 -6.03 -21.84 -12.54
C VAL A 304 -6.16 -21.26 -13.95
N ASN A 305 -6.92 -21.92 -14.81
CA ASN A 305 -7.46 -21.28 -16.02
C ASN A 305 -8.89 -20.84 -15.73
N VAL A 306 -9.24 -19.61 -16.08
CA VAL A 306 -10.58 -19.05 -15.90
C VAL A 306 -11.22 -18.82 -17.28
N ASN A 307 -12.46 -19.26 -17.45
CA ASN A 307 -13.28 -18.93 -18.61
C ASN A 307 -14.72 -18.66 -18.17
N GLY A 308 -15.10 -17.38 -18.09
CA GLY A 308 -16.37 -16.97 -17.50
C GLY A 308 -16.50 -17.48 -16.07
N ASP A 309 -17.59 -18.20 -15.78
CA ASP A 309 -17.85 -18.77 -14.45
C ASP A 309 -17.05 -20.06 -14.17
N ASN A 310 -16.38 -20.63 -15.19
CA ASN A 310 -15.69 -21.90 -15.04
C ASN A 310 -14.21 -21.70 -14.68
N VAL A 311 -13.81 -22.25 -13.53
CA VAL A 311 -12.42 -22.29 -13.06
C VAL A 311 -11.90 -23.72 -13.17
N LYS A 312 -10.78 -23.90 -13.88
CA LYS A 312 -10.10 -25.19 -14.02
C LYS A 312 -8.73 -25.16 -13.32
N PRO A 313 -8.58 -25.86 -12.18
CA PRO A 313 -7.29 -26.07 -11.54
C PRO A 313 -6.25 -26.68 -12.49
N ARG A 314 -5.03 -26.14 -12.48
CA ARG A 314 -3.89 -26.67 -13.22
C ARG A 314 -3.12 -27.68 -12.36
N VAL A 315 -2.08 -28.29 -12.94
CA VAL A 315 -1.19 -29.20 -12.20
C VAL A 315 -0.53 -28.48 -11.02
N ASP A 316 -0.07 -27.25 -11.26
CA ASP A 316 0.53 -26.37 -10.24
C ASP A 316 -0.40 -26.13 -9.04
N TYR A 317 -1.71 -25.91 -9.27
CA TYR A 317 -2.69 -25.79 -8.18
C TYR A 317 -2.70 -27.03 -7.28
N ASN A 318 -2.76 -28.22 -7.88
CA ASN A 318 -2.79 -29.46 -7.11
C ASN A 318 -1.46 -29.73 -6.38
N ASN A 319 -0.33 -29.37 -6.99
CA ASN A 319 0.98 -29.45 -6.36
C ASN A 319 1.08 -28.50 -5.17
N LEU A 320 0.67 -27.24 -5.33
CA LEU A 320 0.63 -26.27 -4.24
C LEU A 320 -0.29 -26.76 -3.11
N LYS A 321 -1.53 -27.16 -3.43
CA LYS A 321 -2.50 -27.70 -2.46
C LYS A 321 -1.89 -28.83 -1.63
N LYS A 322 -1.19 -29.76 -2.28
CA LYS A 322 -0.50 -30.87 -1.61
C LYS A 322 0.60 -30.40 -0.66
N GLN A 323 1.43 -29.45 -1.09
CA GLN A 323 2.55 -28.95 -0.27
C GLN A 323 2.06 -28.10 0.90
N ILE A 324 1.14 -27.16 0.66
CA ILE A 324 0.66 -26.18 1.64
C ILE A 324 -0.24 -26.80 2.71
N SER A 325 -0.97 -27.88 2.37
CA SER A 325 -1.72 -28.65 3.36
C SER A 325 -0.83 -29.47 4.30
N GLY A 326 0.41 -29.75 3.88
CA GLY A 326 1.40 -30.48 4.67
C GLY A 326 2.17 -29.62 5.69
N VAL A 327 2.02 -28.28 5.67
CA VAL A 327 2.77 -27.37 6.54
C VAL A 327 1.93 -26.80 7.69
N ASN A 328 2.54 -26.81 8.88
CA ASN A 328 1.98 -26.24 10.10
C ASN A 328 3.08 -25.48 10.85
N PRO A 329 3.43 -24.25 10.41
CA PRO A 329 4.51 -23.47 11.00
C PRO A 329 4.26 -23.27 12.50
N LYS A 330 5.33 -23.37 13.30
CA LYS A 330 5.25 -23.16 14.75
C LYS A 330 5.62 -21.71 15.05
N GLY A 331 4.63 -20.95 15.47
CA GLY A 331 4.79 -19.56 15.91
C GLY A 331 4.91 -19.43 17.42
N VAL A 332 5.08 -18.18 17.85
CA VAL A 332 5.06 -17.75 19.24
C VAL A 332 3.74 -17.06 19.57
N SER A 333 3.35 -17.01 20.84
CA SER A 333 2.27 -16.10 21.26
C SER A 333 2.80 -14.66 21.33
N MET A 334 1.99 -13.69 20.93
CA MET A 334 2.28 -12.26 21.01
C MET A 334 2.65 -11.82 22.43
N ASN A 335 2.04 -12.41 23.46
CA ASN A 335 2.32 -12.10 24.86
C ASN A 335 3.70 -12.63 25.31
N ASP A 336 4.10 -13.78 24.79
CA ASP A 336 5.40 -14.40 25.09
C ASP A 336 6.53 -13.85 24.21
N TYR A 337 6.18 -13.21 23.08
CA TYR A 337 7.16 -12.65 22.16
C TYR A 337 7.87 -11.43 22.75
N LYS A 338 9.17 -11.60 22.95
CA LYS A 338 10.10 -10.52 23.31
C LYS A 338 10.76 -9.98 22.06
N VAL A 339 10.65 -8.68 21.84
CA VAL A 339 11.28 -8.03 20.68
C VAL A 339 12.77 -7.87 20.97
N GLU A 340 13.60 -8.66 20.29
CA GLU A 340 15.07 -8.61 20.43
C GLU A 340 15.68 -7.63 19.42
N ASN A 341 15.13 -7.59 18.20
CA ASN A 341 15.61 -6.75 17.11
C ASN A 341 14.91 -5.38 17.11
N LEU A 342 15.43 -4.43 17.90
CA LEU A 342 14.89 -3.07 17.97
C LEU A 342 15.74 -2.02 17.25
N GLN A 343 16.90 -2.38 16.72
CA GLN A 343 17.79 -1.42 16.06
C GLN A 343 17.37 -1.22 14.61
N LEU A 344 17.29 0.04 14.18
CA LEU A 344 17.21 0.40 12.76
C LEU A 344 18.56 0.08 12.09
N ARG A 345 18.52 -0.22 10.80
CA ARG A 345 19.74 -0.32 9.97
C ARG A 345 20.41 1.04 9.84
N LYS A 346 21.69 1.02 9.47
CA LYS A 346 22.43 2.23 9.10
C LYS A 346 22.05 2.58 7.67
N CYS A 347 21.76 3.85 7.39
CA CYS A 347 21.49 4.24 6.01
C CYS A 347 22.74 4.03 5.15
N PRO A 348 22.61 3.53 3.91
CA PRO A 348 23.69 3.49 2.93
C PRO A 348 24.32 4.86 2.71
N ALA A 349 25.61 4.89 2.40
CA ALA A 349 26.28 6.10 1.96
C ALA A 349 25.96 6.35 0.48
N THR A 350 25.72 7.60 0.10
CA THR A 350 25.47 7.94 -1.31
C THR A 350 26.75 7.87 -2.14
N GLY A 351 26.63 7.47 -3.40
CA GLY A 351 27.74 7.25 -4.32
C GLY A 351 27.26 6.69 -5.66
N SER A 352 28.16 6.11 -6.45
CA SER A 352 27.80 5.55 -7.77
C SER A 352 26.88 4.34 -7.69
N ALA A 353 26.94 3.56 -6.60
CA ALA A 353 26.11 2.37 -6.40
C ALA A 353 24.74 2.68 -5.78
N TRP A 354 24.65 3.79 -5.02
CA TRP A 354 23.45 4.15 -4.27
C TRP A 354 23.21 5.66 -4.30
N GLN A 355 22.09 6.09 -4.86
CA GLN A 355 21.79 7.49 -5.17
C GLN A 355 20.60 8.04 -4.37
N SER A 356 20.29 7.44 -3.21
CA SER A 356 19.24 7.91 -2.31
C SER A 356 19.80 8.34 -0.95
N SER A 357 19.80 9.65 -0.69
CA SER A 357 20.10 10.22 0.62
C SER A 357 19.03 9.84 1.66
N ALA A 358 19.40 9.87 2.94
CA ALA A 358 18.46 9.65 4.04
C ALA A 358 17.49 10.83 4.24
N THR A 359 17.77 12.00 3.64
CA THR A 359 16.80 13.09 3.57
C THR A 359 15.76 12.75 2.51
N LEU A 360 14.48 12.86 2.86
CA LEU A 360 13.37 12.48 1.99
C LEU A 360 12.73 13.73 1.34
N PRO A 361 12.09 13.59 0.17
CA PRO A 361 11.32 14.68 -0.43
C PRO A 361 10.19 15.17 0.49
N PRO A 362 9.72 16.42 0.28
CA PRO A 362 8.64 17.00 1.07
C PRO A 362 7.35 16.20 0.90
N VAL A 363 6.44 16.31 1.87
CA VAL A 363 5.09 15.75 1.76
C VAL A 363 4.33 16.50 0.67
N PRO A 364 3.74 15.82 -0.34
CA PRO A 364 2.87 16.45 -1.32
C PRO A 364 1.76 17.28 -0.69
N ASN A 365 1.71 18.56 -1.03
CA ASN A 365 0.78 19.51 -0.43
C ASN A 365 0.10 20.34 -1.52
N LYS A 366 -1.07 19.89 -1.96
CA LYS A 366 -1.87 20.57 -3.00
C LYS A 366 -2.22 22.01 -2.63
N GLN A 367 -2.45 22.29 -1.34
CA GLN A 367 -2.72 23.66 -0.88
C GLN A 367 -1.49 24.55 -1.04
N LEU A 368 -0.28 24.07 -0.70
CA LEU A 368 0.96 24.81 -0.93
C LEU A 368 1.14 25.17 -2.41
N CYS A 369 0.92 24.21 -3.32
CA CYS A 369 1.01 24.42 -4.77
C CYS A 369 0.02 25.52 -5.23
N GLN A 370 -1.23 25.43 -4.79
CA GLN A 370 -2.24 26.45 -5.07
C GLN A 370 -1.90 27.82 -4.47
N CYS A 371 -1.40 27.87 -3.23
CA CYS A 371 -0.96 29.11 -2.59
C CYS A 371 0.19 29.75 -3.38
N MET A 372 1.14 28.93 -3.82
CA MET A 372 2.28 29.35 -4.62
C MET A 372 1.79 29.95 -5.94
N VAL A 373 1.02 29.20 -6.75
CA VAL A 373 0.52 29.69 -8.06
C VAL A 373 -0.31 30.97 -7.91
N ASN A 374 -1.20 31.05 -6.92
CA ASN A 374 -1.99 32.26 -6.67
C ASN A 374 -1.14 33.49 -6.28
N SER A 375 0.07 33.29 -5.76
CA SER A 375 0.97 34.38 -5.37
C SER A 375 1.86 34.89 -6.52
N LEU A 376 1.90 34.19 -7.66
CA LEU A 376 2.74 34.52 -8.79
C LEU A 376 2.09 35.61 -9.66
N SER A 377 2.92 36.44 -10.28
CA SER A 377 2.49 37.42 -11.30
C SER A 377 2.62 36.89 -12.71
N CYS A 378 3.53 35.94 -12.95
CA CYS A 378 3.74 35.28 -14.25
C CYS A 378 3.51 33.77 -14.12
N VAL A 379 2.61 33.20 -14.93
CA VAL A 379 2.25 31.77 -14.85
C VAL A 379 2.24 31.12 -16.22
N ALA A 380 2.41 29.79 -16.25
CA ALA A 380 2.24 29.01 -17.46
C ALA A 380 0.76 28.98 -17.86
N LYS A 381 0.46 29.17 -19.14
CA LYS A 381 -0.91 29.11 -19.65
C LYS A 381 -1.47 27.69 -19.55
N SER A 382 -2.76 27.60 -19.27
CA SER A 382 -3.50 26.33 -19.33
C SER A 382 -3.56 25.74 -20.74
N SER A 383 -3.36 26.55 -21.78
CA SER A 383 -3.34 26.11 -23.18
C SER A 383 -2.02 25.46 -23.63
N VAL A 384 -1.00 25.42 -22.76
CA VAL A 384 0.24 24.67 -23.05
C VAL A 384 -0.03 23.20 -22.82
N ASP A 385 0.19 22.38 -23.85
CA ASP A 385 0.08 20.93 -23.78
C ASP A 385 1.11 20.36 -22.79
N ASP A 386 0.73 19.33 -22.04
CA ASP A 386 1.61 18.74 -21.01
C ASP A 386 2.91 18.17 -21.61
N GLU A 387 2.85 17.65 -22.83
CA GLU A 387 4.00 17.13 -23.59
C GLU A 387 5.03 18.22 -23.95
N ASP A 388 4.60 19.49 -24.00
CA ASP A 388 5.46 20.63 -24.33
C ASP A 388 6.12 21.26 -23.11
N LEU A 389 5.66 20.95 -21.89
CA LEU A 389 6.19 21.55 -20.65
C LEU A 389 7.71 21.37 -20.53
N GLY A 390 8.23 20.20 -20.90
CA GLY A 390 9.67 19.90 -20.87
C GLY A 390 10.52 20.86 -21.70
N LYS A 391 10.00 21.34 -22.84
CA LYS A 391 10.71 22.31 -23.71
C LYS A 391 10.85 23.67 -23.02
N TYR A 392 9.82 24.08 -22.28
CA TYR A 392 9.83 25.33 -21.54
C TYR A 392 10.72 25.26 -20.31
N PHE A 393 10.71 24.15 -19.56
CA PHE A 393 11.67 23.91 -18.48
C PHE A 393 13.12 24.01 -18.98
N GLY A 394 13.44 23.31 -20.06
CA GLY A 394 14.77 23.33 -20.67
C GLY A 394 15.23 24.73 -21.11
N THR A 395 14.30 25.65 -21.33
CA THR A 395 14.59 27.06 -21.61
C THR A 395 14.74 27.86 -20.31
N VAL A 396 13.67 27.97 -19.51
CA VAL A 396 13.63 28.95 -18.41
C VAL A 396 14.63 28.63 -17.29
N CYS A 397 14.90 27.36 -17.01
CA CYS A 397 15.86 26.98 -15.97
C CYS A 397 17.29 27.45 -16.26
N GLY A 398 17.62 27.75 -17.52
CA GLY A 398 18.92 28.25 -17.95
C GLY A 398 19.04 29.77 -18.09
N LEU A 399 17.93 30.53 -17.99
CA LEU A 399 17.93 31.97 -18.27
C LEU A 399 18.35 32.86 -17.08
N GLY A 400 18.38 32.31 -15.87
CA GLY A 400 18.67 33.07 -14.66
C GLY A 400 19.33 32.23 -13.57
N LYS A 401 19.72 32.88 -12.48
CA LYS A 401 20.39 32.18 -11.38
C LYS A 401 19.37 31.44 -10.52
N GLY A 402 19.53 30.13 -10.37
CA GLY A 402 18.73 29.32 -9.44
C GLY A 402 17.22 29.32 -9.71
N VAL A 403 16.81 29.58 -10.95
CA VAL A 403 15.40 29.76 -11.34
C VAL A 403 14.54 28.54 -11.01
N CYS A 404 15.13 27.34 -11.10
CA CYS A 404 14.44 26.08 -10.85
C CYS A 404 14.85 25.42 -9.52
N ASP A 405 15.60 26.10 -8.66
CA ASP A 405 16.07 25.47 -7.41
C ASP A 405 14.90 25.08 -6.49
N GLY A 406 13.82 25.85 -6.48
CA GLY A 406 12.62 25.58 -5.67
C GLY A 406 11.74 24.43 -6.15
N ILE A 407 12.03 23.86 -7.33
CA ILE A 407 11.32 22.72 -7.92
C ILE A 407 12.24 21.52 -8.21
N ALA A 408 13.55 21.69 -8.10
CA ALA A 408 14.52 20.65 -8.38
C ALA A 408 14.50 19.54 -7.32
N SER A 409 14.81 18.31 -7.75
CA SER A 409 15.05 17.17 -6.87
C SER A 409 16.45 16.60 -7.16
N LYS A 410 17.24 16.41 -6.10
CA LYS A 410 18.56 15.77 -6.14
C LYS A 410 18.63 14.71 -5.02
N PRO A 411 18.07 13.51 -5.25
CA PRO A 411 17.96 12.48 -4.23
C PRO A 411 19.30 12.07 -3.61
N GLU A 412 20.37 12.06 -4.38
CA GLU A 412 21.72 11.70 -3.97
C GLU A 412 22.32 12.70 -2.96
N ASP A 413 21.94 13.97 -3.07
CA ASP A 413 22.34 15.06 -2.19
C ASP A 413 21.33 15.27 -1.04
N GLY A 414 20.14 14.67 -1.14
CA GLY A 414 19.02 14.90 -0.23
C GLY A 414 18.46 16.33 -0.32
N VAL A 415 18.54 16.94 -1.51
CA VAL A 415 18.06 18.31 -1.75
C VAL A 415 16.79 18.26 -2.59
N TYR A 416 15.72 18.82 -2.07
CA TYR A 416 14.42 18.89 -2.72
C TYR A 416 13.84 20.29 -2.56
N GLY A 417 13.43 20.89 -3.67
CA GLY A 417 12.71 22.15 -3.65
C GLY A 417 11.35 22.00 -2.96
N ALA A 418 10.89 23.05 -2.28
CA ALA A 418 9.60 23.11 -1.59
C ALA A 418 8.39 22.93 -2.52
N TYR A 419 8.59 23.02 -3.83
CA TYR A 419 7.55 22.84 -4.84
C TYR A 419 7.84 21.66 -5.77
N SER A 420 8.86 20.83 -5.50
CA SER A 420 9.24 19.68 -6.33
C SER A 420 8.15 18.59 -6.41
N MET A 421 7.17 18.66 -5.51
CA MET A 421 6.02 17.76 -5.43
C MET A 421 4.73 18.34 -6.03
N CYS A 422 4.77 19.55 -6.59
CA CYS A 422 3.63 20.14 -7.30
C CYS A 422 3.52 19.59 -8.72
N ASP A 423 2.36 19.79 -9.36
CA ASP A 423 2.17 19.38 -10.76
C ASP A 423 3.15 20.11 -11.70
N PRO A 424 3.59 19.50 -12.82
CA PRO A 424 4.60 20.09 -13.70
C PRO A 424 4.26 21.51 -14.21
N ARG A 425 2.99 21.81 -14.47
CA ARG A 425 2.57 23.16 -14.90
C ARG A 425 2.71 24.20 -13.77
N ASP A 426 2.44 23.81 -12.53
CA ASP A 426 2.62 24.66 -11.36
C ASP A 426 4.12 24.92 -11.13
N GLN A 427 4.95 23.87 -11.24
CA GLN A 427 6.39 24.00 -11.18
C GLN A 427 6.94 24.94 -12.28
N LEU A 428 6.43 24.83 -13.51
CA LEU A 428 6.83 25.70 -14.61
C LEU A 428 6.41 27.15 -14.34
N SER A 429 5.22 27.36 -13.77
CA SER A 429 4.75 28.68 -13.36
C SER A 429 5.69 29.31 -12.32
N PHE A 430 6.13 28.54 -11.31
CA PHE A 430 7.12 29.00 -10.35
C PHE A 430 8.44 29.43 -11.03
N ALA A 431 8.93 28.64 -11.99
CA ALA A 431 10.15 28.95 -12.73
C ALA A 431 10.00 30.22 -13.61
N PHE A 432 8.90 30.34 -14.36
CA PHE A 432 8.57 31.54 -15.14
C PHE A 432 8.51 32.79 -14.26
N ASN A 433 7.82 32.72 -13.13
CA ASN A 433 7.72 33.85 -12.21
C ASN A 433 9.07 34.23 -11.60
N THR A 434 9.88 33.24 -11.20
CA THR A 434 11.22 33.49 -10.65
C THR A 434 12.08 34.24 -11.67
N TYR A 435 12.09 33.82 -12.94
CA TYR A 435 12.80 34.54 -14.00
C TYR A 435 12.22 35.95 -14.24
N PHE A 436 10.90 36.07 -14.34
CA PHE A 436 10.21 37.35 -14.52
C PHE A 436 10.59 38.38 -13.44
N LEU A 437 10.65 37.95 -12.17
CA LEU A 437 11.09 38.79 -11.06
C LEU A 437 12.58 39.15 -11.15
N GLN A 438 13.44 38.24 -11.63
CA GLN A 438 14.85 38.54 -11.91
C GLN A 438 15.02 39.58 -13.03
N GLN A 439 14.04 39.70 -13.93
CA GLN A 439 13.97 40.74 -14.96
C GLN A 439 13.22 42.00 -14.49
N ASN A 440 13.08 42.20 -13.17
CA ASN A 440 12.36 43.33 -12.57
C ASN A 440 10.89 43.47 -12.99
N GLY A 441 10.25 42.37 -13.38
CA GLY A 441 8.84 42.36 -13.77
C GLY A 441 8.57 42.95 -15.17
N ALA A 442 9.57 42.94 -16.06
CA ALA A 442 9.38 43.36 -17.45
C ALA A 442 8.33 42.48 -18.14
N SER A 443 7.32 43.08 -18.76
CA SER A 443 6.17 42.34 -19.32
C SER A 443 6.56 41.35 -20.42
N ASP A 444 7.61 41.65 -21.19
CA ASP A 444 8.18 40.77 -22.21
C ASP A 444 8.96 39.58 -21.63
N ALA A 445 9.32 39.62 -20.33
CA ALA A 445 9.89 38.48 -19.61
C ALA A 445 8.83 37.47 -19.15
N CYS A 446 7.54 37.75 -19.35
CA CYS A 446 6.42 36.83 -19.10
C CYS A 446 5.64 36.50 -20.39
N ASP A 447 6.34 35.96 -21.38
CA ASP A 447 5.72 35.50 -22.63
C ASP A 447 6.14 34.06 -22.96
N PHE A 448 7.44 33.79 -23.03
CA PHE A 448 8.01 32.46 -23.35
C PHE A 448 7.42 31.84 -24.61
N LYS A 449 7.34 32.62 -25.71
CA LYS A 449 6.70 32.22 -26.97
C LYS A 449 5.20 31.97 -26.82
N GLY A 450 4.55 32.81 -26.02
CA GLY A 450 3.12 32.72 -25.71
C GLY A 450 2.74 31.63 -24.71
N ALA A 451 3.69 30.93 -24.10
CA ALA A 451 3.46 29.87 -23.11
C ALA A 451 3.17 30.39 -21.70
N ALA A 452 3.50 31.65 -21.41
CA ALA A 452 3.22 32.29 -20.14
C ALA A 452 2.25 33.47 -20.30
N GLU A 453 1.62 33.85 -19.20
CA GLU A 453 0.80 35.04 -19.10
C GLU A 453 0.91 35.71 -17.73
N LEU A 454 0.63 37.01 -17.72
CA LEU A 454 0.52 37.77 -16.49
C LEU A 454 -0.85 37.51 -15.83
N GLN A 455 -0.85 37.42 -14.51
CA GLN A 455 -2.06 37.40 -13.69
C GLN A 455 -1.93 38.33 -12.48
N ASP A 456 -3.07 38.65 -11.86
CA ASP A 456 -3.09 39.38 -10.60
C ASP A 456 -2.62 38.49 -9.45
N SER A 457 -1.41 38.73 -8.96
CA SER A 457 -0.87 38.04 -7.79
C SER A 457 -1.69 38.37 -6.54
N LYS A 458 -2.09 37.34 -5.79
CA LYS A 458 -2.82 37.49 -4.53
C LYS A 458 -1.83 37.48 -3.37
N LYS A 459 -1.94 38.47 -2.48
CA LYS A 459 -1.18 38.46 -1.22
C LYS A 459 -1.60 37.25 -0.38
N PRO A 460 -0.67 36.35 -0.01
CA PRO A 460 -1.00 35.18 0.80
C PRO A 460 -1.56 35.60 2.18
N THR A 461 -2.60 34.92 2.64
CA THR A 461 -3.20 35.09 3.97
C THR A 461 -3.49 33.73 4.62
N GLY A 462 -3.70 33.71 5.94
CA GLY A 462 -3.99 32.47 6.69
C GLY A 462 -2.93 31.39 6.45
N THR A 463 -3.38 30.15 6.25
CA THR A 463 -2.52 28.99 5.98
C THR A 463 -1.58 29.21 4.80
N CYS A 464 -1.98 29.93 3.74
CA CYS A 464 -1.09 30.20 2.62
C CYS A 464 0.11 31.08 3.01
N ALA A 465 -0.09 32.05 3.90
CA ALA A 465 1.01 32.89 4.38
C ALA A 465 2.04 32.07 5.18
N ASP A 466 1.57 31.15 6.02
CA ASP A 466 2.44 30.28 6.82
C ASP A 466 3.19 29.26 5.97
N LEU A 467 2.51 28.65 5.00
CA LEU A 467 3.09 27.68 4.07
C LEU A 467 4.18 28.31 3.19
N LEU A 468 3.90 29.46 2.57
CA LEU A 468 4.88 30.15 1.72
C LEU A 468 6.04 30.74 2.50
N LYS A 469 5.82 31.13 3.77
CA LYS A 469 6.90 31.54 4.67
C LYS A 469 7.88 30.40 4.94
N GLN A 470 7.38 29.17 5.11
CA GLN A 470 8.22 27.98 5.30
C GLN A 470 8.98 27.61 4.02
N ALA A 471 8.31 27.68 2.86
CA ALA A 471 8.93 27.40 1.56
C ALA A 471 10.02 28.43 1.19
N GLY A 472 9.89 29.67 1.67
CA GLY A 472 10.81 30.75 1.33
C GLY A 472 10.57 31.29 -0.09
N THR A 473 11.11 32.48 -0.36
CA THR A 473 10.91 33.17 -1.65
C THR A 473 11.57 32.48 -2.83
N ASP A 474 12.62 31.69 -2.59
CA ASP A 474 13.31 30.89 -3.61
C ASP A 474 12.86 29.42 -3.63
N GLY A 475 11.88 29.06 -2.79
CA GLY A 475 11.36 27.70 -2.70
C GLY A 475 12.36 26.68 -2.13
N LYS A 476 13.45 27.08 -1.47
CA LYS A 476 14.42 26.13 -0.88
C LYS A 476 14.14 25.76 0.57
N GLY A 477 13.16 26.39 1.19
CA GLY A 477 12.80 26.14 2.57
C GLY A 477 12.08 24.80 2.75
N THR A 478 12.03 24.32 3.99
CA THR A 478 11.36 23.05 4.33
C THR A 478 9.97 23.33 4.88
N VAL A 479 8.95 22.82 4.21
CA VAL A 479 7.56 22.91 4.67
C VAL A 479 7.25 21.70 5.56
N THR A 480 6.93 21.97 6.83
CA THR A 480 6.62 20.94 7.84
C THR A 480 5.14 20.84 8.15
N SER A 481 4.32 21.77 7.66
CA SER A 481 2.86 21.73 7.81
C SER A 481 2.25 20.57 7.03
N ALA A 482 1.41 19.77 7.70
CA ALA A 482 0.67 18.68 7.07
C ALA A 482 -0.28 19.22 5.96
N PRO A 483 -0.55 18.43 4.91
CA PRO A 483 -1.60 18.76 3.95
C PRO A 483 -2.96 18.80 4.67
N ASN A 484 -3.87 19.68 4.24
CA ASN A 484 -5.23 19.67 4.76
C ASN A 484 -5.91 18.34 4.39
N THR A 485 -6.25 17.53 5.38
CA THR A 485 -7.06 16.29 5.23
C THR A 485 -8.56 16.59 5.33
N GLY A 486 -9.01 17.75 4.86
CA GLY A 486 -10.43 18.12 4.91
C GLY A 486 -11.29 17.05 4.23
N PRO A 487 -12.48 16.73 4.76
CA PRO A 487 -13.32 15.69 4.18
C PRO A 487 -13.57 16.02 2.70
N SER A 488 -13.24 15.08 1.82
CA SER A 488 -13.68 15.08 0.43
C SER A 488 -15.16 15.40 0.44
N SER A 489 -15.55 16.48 -0.24
CA SER A 489 -16.94 16.89 -0.35
C SER A 489 -17.70 15.88 -1.20
N THR A 490 -18.03 14.72 -0.64
CA THR A 490 -19.13 13.91 -1.14
C THR A 490 -20.38 14.70 -0.78
N THR A 491 -20.96 15.33 -1.80
CA THR A 491 -22.23 16.04 -1.72
C THR A 491 -23.23 15.13 -1.03
N SER A 492 -23.49 15.44 0.24
CA SER A 492 -24.45 14.69 1.04
C SER A 492 -25.81 15.06 0.46
N SER A 493 -26.31 14.19 -0.41
CA SER A 493 -27.72 14.13 -0.73
C SER A 493 -28.43 13.95 0.59
N ALA A 494 -29.20 14.97 0.99
CA ALA A 494 -29.90 15.03 2.25
C ALA A 494 -30.92 13.88 2.36
N ALA A 495 -30.48 12.73 2.87
CA ALA A 495 -31.35 11.70 3.41
C ALA A 495 -31.40 11.92 4.92
N ILE A 496 -32.42 12.67 5.34
CA ILE A 496 -32.81 12.81 6.75
C ILE A 496 -33.15 11.40 7.26
N SER A 497 -32.26 10.79 8.04
CA SER A 497 -32.58 9.63 8.87
C SER A 497 -32.33 10.01 10.30
N THR A 498 -33.45 10.17 11.01
CA THR A 498 -33.57 10.47 12.43
C THR A 498 -32.62 9.63 13.28
N THR A 499 -31.81 10.31 14.10
CA THR A 499 -31.10 9.73 15.25
C THR A 499 -32.10 9.08 16.20
N ILE A 500 -32.19 7.75 16.18
CA ILE A 500 -32.77 6.99 17.29
C ILE A 500 -31.64 6.82 18.32
N PRO A 501 -31.75 7.41 19.53
CA PRO A 501 -30.74 7.22 20.56
C PRO A 501 -30.70 5.75 20.99
N ALA A 502 -29.56 5.11 20.80
CA ALA A 502 -29.31 3.77 21.31
C ALA A 502 -29.27 3.81 22.84
N PHE A 503 -30.39 3.42 23.47
CA PHE A 503 -30.44 3.13 24.89
C PHE A 503 -29.56 1.92 25.19
N ASN A 504 -28.42 2.18 25.80
CA ASN A 504 -27.42 1.19 26.16
C ASN A 504 -27.90 0.40 27.39
N MET A 505 -28.70 -0.65 27.16
CA MET A 505 -29.28 -1.51 28.20
C MET A 505 -28.27 -2.58 28.65
N GLY A 506 -27.08 -2.14 29.09
CA GLY A 506 -26.01 -3.03 29.55
C GLY A 506 -26.29 -3.79 30.85
N LEU A 507 -27.34 -3.42 31.60
CA LEU A 507 -27.68 -4.04 32.88
C LEU A 507 -28.81 -5.08 32.82
N LEU A 508 -29.62 -5.10 31.76
CA LEU A 508 -30.70 -6.08 31.62
C LEU A 508 -30.25 -7.40 30.97
N SER A 509 -29.13 -7.40 30.25
CA SER A 509 -28.57 -8.62 29.67
C SER A 509 -28.00 -9.58 30.71
N VAL A 510 -27.47 -9.10 31.84
CA VAL A 510 -26.90 -9.96 32.88
C VAL A 510 -27.99 -10.75 33.63
N GLY A 511 -29.17 -10.16 33.84
CA GLY A 511 -30.28 -10.83 34.52
C GLY A 511 -30.87 -12.01 33.74
N ALA A 512 -30.93 -11.91 32.41
CA ALA A 512 -31.46 -12.97 31.56
C ALA A 512 -30.57 -14.23 31.56
N TYR A 513 -29.24 -14.07 31.58
CA TYR A 513 -28.31 -15.21 31.61
C TYR A 513 -28.39 -16.01 32.91
N VAL A 514 -28.60 -15.35 34.06
CA VAL A 514 -28.72 -16.03 35.35
C VAL A 514 -30.02 -16.84 35.44
N VAL A 515 -31.14 -16.32 34.92
CA VAL A 515 -32.43 -17.05 34.94
C VAL A 515 -32.41 -18.26 34.01
N CYS A 516 -31.80 -18.15 32.82
CA CYS A 516 -31.65 -19.29 31.90
C CYS A 516 -30.75 -20.40 32.49
N GLY A 517 -29.69 -20.03 33.22
CA GLY A 517 -28.81 -21.01 33.88
C GLY A 517 -29.50 -21.82 34.97
N VAL A 518 -30.37 -21.18 35.77
CA VAL A 518 -31.11 -21.87 36.84
C VAL A 518 -32.18 -22.81 36.28
N LEU A 519 -32.88 -22.43 35.20
CA LEU A 519 -33.91 -23.28 34.60
C LEU A 519 -33.32 -24.52 33.90
N ALA A 520 -32.15 -24.40 33.27
CA ALA A 520 -31.45 -25.54 32.68
C ALA A 520 -30.96 -26.54 33.75
N GLY A 521 -30.59 -26.06 34.95
CA GLY A 521 -30.17 -26.92 36.06
C GLY A 521 -31.29 -27.78 36.64
N PHE A 522 -32.53 -27.27 36.71
CA PHE A 522 -33.66 -28.03 37.25
C PHE A 522 -34.20 -29.09 36.28
N GLY A 523 -34.02 -28.91 34.96
CA GLY A 523 -34.45 -29.89 33.95
C GLY A 523 -33.68 -31.21 33.99
N ILE A 524 -32.43 -31.20 34.47
CA ILE A 524 -31.57 -32.39 34.54
C ILE A 524 -31.84 -33.23 35.79
N VAL A 525 -32.48 -32.68 36.83
CA VAL A 525 -32.78 -33.42 38.08
C VAL A 525 -34.17 -34.09 38.06
N LEU A 526 -35.02 -33.78 37.07
CA LEU A 526 -36.38 -34.33 36.94
C LEU A 526 -36.55 -35.35 35.80
N LEU A 527 -35.46 -35.78 35.17
CA LEU A 527 -35.36 -36.95 34.30
C LEU A 527 -34.49 -37.99 35.00
#